data_AF-A0AAV5E4S0-F1
#
_entry.id   AF-A0AAV5E4S0-F1
#
_cell.length_a   1.000
_cell.length_b   1.000
_cell.length_c   1.000
_cell.angle_alpha   90.00
_cell.angle_beta   90.00
_cell.angle_gamma   90.00
#
_symmetry.space_group_name_H-M   'P 1'
#
loop_
_entity.id
_entity.type
_entity.pdbx_description
1 polymer ?
#
loop_
_entity_poly.entity_id
_entity_poly.type
_entity_poly.pdbx_seq_one_letter_code
_entity_poly.pdbx_strand_id
1 'polypeptide(L)'
;MEAAQSQARDGQGWGEEAKADAAMTLLFVEMGVGYDQHGQDITAAAVRACKDAISSNSIPAFRRGAIPGVNSDQMKLQIKLGVPRPTQHLLDAKRVKAVFP
;
A
#
# COMPACT_ATOMS: atom_id res chain seq x y z
N MET A 1 44.82 -2.31 -25.38
CA MET A 1 44.70 -2.37 -23.91
C MET A 1 44.48 -0.95 -23.42
N GLU A 2 43.27 -0.62 -22.96
CA GLU A 2 43.04 0.09 -21.70
C GLU A 2 41.53 0.07 -21.42
N ALA A 3 41.15 -0.55 -20.31
CA ALA A 3 39.77 -0.79 -19.93
C ALA A 3 39.27 0.40 -19.09
N ALA A 4 38.24 1.10 -19.57
CA ALA A 4 37.50 2.06 -18.77
C ALA A 4 36.40 1.33 -17.99
N GLN A 5 36.66 1.05 -16.72
CA GLN A 5 35.67 0.54 -15.76
C GLN A 5 34.67 1.65 -15.43
N SER A 6 33.40 1.46 -15.80
CA SER A 6 32.32 2.34 -15.34
C SER A 6 31.80 1.82 -14.00
N GLN A 7 31.94 2.68 -12.99
CA GLN A 7 31.54 2.40 -11.62
C GLN A 7 30.02 2.28 -11.54
N ALA A 8 29.55 1.13 -11.05
CA ALA A 8 28.16 0.89 -10.71
C ALA A 8 27.76 1.85 -9.59
N ARG A 9 26.70 2.63 -9.81
CA ARG A 9 26.14 3.54 -8.81
C ARG A 9 25.43 2.74 -7.72
N ASP A 10 25.84 3.00 -6.49
CA ASP A 10 25.38 2.39 -5.25
C ASP A 10 23.86 2.47 -5.06
N GLY A 11 23.19 1.34 -5.16
CA GLY A 11 22.74 0.57 -3.99
C GLY A 11 22.17 1.29 -2.77
N GLN A 12 21.45 2.41 -2.88
CA GLN A 12 20.82 3.05 -1.72
C GLN A 12 19.34 3.36 -1.97
N GLY A 13 18.45 2.56 -1.36
CA GLY A 13 17.01 2.82 -1.37
C GLY A 13 16.13 1.64 -0.96
N TRP A 14 16.66 0.41 -0.90
CA TRP A 14 15.86 -0.79 -0.60
C TRP A 14 16.09 -1.32 0.83
N GLY A 15 17.05 -0.75 1.58
CA GLY A 15 17.48 -1.24 2.88
C GLY A 15 16.73 -0.64 4.09
N GLU A 16 16.14 0.55 3.97
CA GLU A 16 15.47 1.21 5.10
C GLU A 16 14.01 0.75 5.29
N GLU A 17 13.26 0.49 4.21
CA GLU A 17 11.87 -0.01 4.29
C GLU A 17 11.78 -1.42 4.91
N ALA A 18 12.77 -2.28 4.63
CA ALA A 18 12.80 -3.65 5.13
C ALA A 18 12.96 -3.75 6.67
N LYS A 19 13.46 -2.69 7.33
CA LYS A 19 13.76 -2.73 8.77
C LYS A 19 12.52 -2.55 9.64
N ALA A 20 11.46 -1.93 9.12
CA ALA A 20 10.16 -1.81 9.81
C ALA A 20 9.32 -3.10 9.68
N ASP A 21 9.63 -3.95 8.71
CA ASP A 21 8.83 -5.13 8.33
C ASP A 21 9.03 -6.33 9.28
N ALA A 22 10.15 -6.37 10.01
CA ALA A 22 10.50 -7.49 10.90
C ALA A 22 9.58 -7.66 12.12
N ALA A 23 8.65 -6.72 12.38
CA ALA A 23 7.76 -6.73 13.55
C ALA A 23 6.26 -6.78 13.22
N MET A 24 5.87 -6.90 11.94
CA MET A 24 4.46 -6.91 11.54
C MET A 24 4.01 -8.31 11.12
N THR A 25 3.06 -8.88 11.86
CA THR A 25 2.44 -10.16 11.50
C THR A 25 1.36 -9.92 10.46
N LEU A 26 1.56 -10.45 9.24
CA LEU A 26 0.54 -10.42 8.19
C LEU A 26 -0.60 -11.37 8.54
N LEU A 27 -1.81 -10.85 8.73
CA LEU A 27 -3.00 -11.66 9.02
C LEU A 27 -3.74 -12.06 7.75
N PHE A 28 -3.94 -11.12 6.82
CA PHE A 28 -4.60 -11.34 5.54
C PHE A 28 -4.23 -10.22 4.56
N VAL A 29 -4.56 -10.43 3.29
CA VAL A 29 -4.43 -9.45 2.22
C VAL A 29 -5.79 -9.31 1.53
N GLU A 30 -6.22 -8.07 1.36
CA GLU A 30 -7.38 -7.72 0.56
C GLU A 30 -6.92 -6.95 -0.68
N MET A 31 -7.51 -7.27 -1.82
CA MET A 31 -7.11 -6.71 -3.11
C MET A 31 -8.33 -6.13 -3.79
N GLY A 32 -8.13 -5.01 -4.48
CA GLY A 32 -9.18 -4.36 -5.25
C GLY A 32 -8.58 -3.59 -6.41
N VAL A 33 -9.45 -3.23 -7.34
CA VAL A 33 -9.09 -2.49 -8.55
C VAL A 33 -9.95 -1.26 -8.70
N GLY A 34 -9.42 -0.25 -9.39
CA GLY A 34 -10.10 1.01 -9.58
C GLY A 34 -9.67 1.67 -10.87
N TYR A 35 -10.63 2.26 -11.55
CA TYR A 35 -10.44 2.85 -12.86
C TYR A 35 -10.89 4.31 -12.84
N ASP A 36 -10.16 5.14 -13.56
CA ASP A 36 -10.59 6.48 -13.93
C ASP A 36 -10.76 6.52 -15.46
N GLN A 37 -12.01 6.41 -15.91
CA GLN A 37 -12.32 6.19 -17.33
C GLN A 37 -12.17 7.45 -18.18
N HIS A 38 -12.26 8.63 -17.56
CA HIS A 38 -12.08 9.92 -18.23
C HIS A 38 -10.62 10.38 -18.20
N GLY A 39 -9.81 9.77 -17.33
CA GLY A 39 -8.44 10.15 -17.07
C GLY A 39 -8.32 11.43 -16.25
N GLN A 40 -7.07 11.86 -16.06
CA GLN A 40 -6.68 13.09 -15.34
C GLN A 40 -6.77 13.01 -13.80
N ASP A 41 -7.46 12.04 -13.20
CA ASP A 41 -7.45 11.83 -11.74
C ASP A 41 -7.04 10.39 -11.35
N ILE A 42 -5.72 10.17 -11.28
CA ILE A 42 -5.13 8.94 -10.73
C ILE A 42 -5.58 8.65 -9.29
N THR A 43 -5.87 9.69 -8.51
CA THR A 43 -6.32 9.54 -7.11
C THR A 43 -7.73 8.97 -7.06
N ALA A 44 -8.61 9.35 -7.99
CA ALA A 44 -9.94 8.76 -8.07
C ALA A 44 -9.87 7.26 -8.36
N ALA A 45 -8.99 6.82 -9.27
CA ALA A 45 -8.75 5.39 -9.52
C ALA A 45 -8.20 4.68 -8.27
N ALA A 46 -7.21 5.27 -7.59
CA ALA A 46 -6.65 4.74 -6.34
C ALA A 46 -7.69 4.59 -5.22
N VAL A 47 -8.51 5.62 -5.00
CA VAL A 47 -9.60 5.62 -4.01
C VAL A 47 -10.62 4.53 -4.33
N ARG A 48 -10.97 4.35 -5.61
CA ARG A 48 -11.88 3.28 -6.04
C ARG A 48 -11.26 1.90 -5.76
N ALA A 49 -9.97 1.70 -6.06
CA ALA A 49 -9.29 0.44 -5.77
C ALA A 49 -9.26 0.10 -4.28
N CYS A 50 -8.99 1.07 -3.42
CA CYS A 50 -9.01 0.87 -1.97
C CYS A 50 -10.42 0.59 -1.44
N LYS A 51 -11.45 1.25 -1.98
CA LYS A 51 -12.86 0.98 -1.61
C LYS A 51 -13.28 -0.42 -2.06
N ASP A 52 -12.97 -0.78 -3.30
CA ASP A 52 -13.24 -2.11 -3.85
C ASP A 52 -12.63 -3.19 -2.97
N ALA A 53 -11.36 -3.01 -2.57
CA ALA A 53 -10.62 -3.97 -1.76
C ALA A 53 -11.31 -4.31 -0.42
N ILE A 54 -11.94 -3.35 0.25
CA ILE A 54 -12.47 -3.53 1.62
C ILE A 54 -14.00 -3.61 1.70
N SER A 55 -14.72 -3.39 0.59
CA SER A 55 -16.18 -3.22 0.62
C SER A 55 -16.98 -4.51 0.80
N SER A 56 -16.42 -5.63 0.36
CA SER A 56 -17.12 -6.92 0.30
C SER A 56 -16.85 -7.83 1.50
N ASN A 57 -15.84 -7.50 2.32
CA ASN A 57 -15.46 -8.27 3.48
C ASN A 57 -15.82 -7.55 4.78
N SER A 58 -16.13 -8.34 5.80
CA SER A 58 -16.34 -7.84 7.16
C SER A 58 -15.58 -8.72 8.13
N ILE A 59 -14.79 -8.09 8.99
CA ILE A 59 -13.94 -8.81 9.95
C ILE A 59 -14.37 -8.46 11.38
N PRO A 60 -15.50 -9.01 11.86
CA PRO A 60 -16.04 -8.70 13.18
C PRO A 60 -15.15 -9.19 14.32
N ALA A 61 -14.24 -10.14 14.05
CA ALA A 61 -13.33 -10.73 15.03
C ALA A 61 -12.46 -9.69 15.76
N PHE A 62 -12.05 -8.62 15.07
CA PHE A 62 -11.27 -7.52 15.67
C PHE A 62 -12.06 -6.68 16.68
N ARG A 63 -13.36 -6.49 16.46
CA ARG A 63 -14.24 -5.79 17.40
C ARG A 63 -14.67 -6.68 18.56
N ARG A 64 -14.76 -7.99 18.34
CA ARG A 64 -15.24 -8.96 19.33
C ARG A 64 -14.12 -9.55 20.20
N GLY A 65 -12.86 -9.18 19.98
CA GLY A 65 -11.72 -9.71 20.73
C GLY A 65 -11.51 -11.21 20.53
N ALA A 66 -11.99 -11.77 19.42
CA ALA A 66 -11.94 -13.21 19.14
C ALA A 66 -10.55 -13.68 18.68
N ILE A 67 -9.63 -12.74 18.40
CA ILE A 67 -8.25 -13.02 18.04
C ILE A 67 -7.39 -12.70 19.28
N PRO A 68 -6.83 -13.70 19.98
CA PRO A 68 -6.01 -13.49 21.16
C PRO A 68 -4.83 -12.57 20.86
N GLY A 69 -4.67 -11.51 21.64
CA GLY A 69 -3.57 -10.55 21.49
C GLY A 69 -3.71 -9.57 20.33
N VAL A 70 -4.85 -9.52 19.65
CA VAL A 70 -5.10 -8.58 18.54
C VAL A 70 -6.40 -7.83 18.80
N ASN A 71 -6.28 -6.55 19.16
CA ASN A 71 -7.41 -5.64 19.27
C ASN A 71 -7.47 -4.71 18.03
N SER A 72 -8.59 -4.01 17.85
CA SER A 72 -8.78 -3.04 16.77
C SER A 72 -7.76 -1.90 16.81
N ASP A 73 -7.31 -1.50 18.01
CA ASP A 73 -6.40 -0.36 18.21
C ASP A 73 -4.97 -0.67 17.75
N GLN A 74 -4.64 -1.96 17.65
CA GLN A 74 -3.35 -2.48 17.17
C GLN A 74 -3.39 -2.88 15.69
N MET A 75 -4.54 -2.80 15.02
CA MET A 75 -4.64 -3.11 13.61
C MET A 75 -3.81 -2.12 12.80
N LYS A 76 -2.80 -2.64 12.09
CA LYS A 76 -1.99 -1.86 11.15
C LYS A 76 -2.38 -2.21 9.73
N LEU A 77 -2.59 -1.19 8.90
CA LEU A 77 -2.79 -1.36 7.46
C LEU A 77 -1.51 -1.00 6.72
N GLN A 78 -1.04 -1.91 5.88
CA GLN A 78 -0.01 -1.64 4.89
C GLN A 78 -0.67 -1.64 3.51
N ILE A 79 -0.59 -0.51 2.81
CA ILE A 79 -1.24 -0.33 1.51
C ILE A 79 -0.16 -0.32 0.44
N LYS A 80 -0.20 -1.30 -0.45
CA LYS A 80 0.64 -1.34 -1.64
C LYS A 80 -0.22 -1.03 -2.85
N LEU A 81 -0.04 0.15 -3.41
CA LEU A 81 -0.85 0.63 -4.53
C LEU A 81 -0.03 0.65 -5.83
N GLY A 82 -0.49 -0.10 -6.82
CA GLY A 82 0.03 -0.02 -8.18
C GLY A 82 -0.69 1.10 -8.95
N VAL A 83 0.08 2.09 -9.44
CA VAL A 83 -0.43 3.17 -10.28
C VAL A 83 0.47 3.39 -11.51
N PRO A 84 -0.02 4.00 -12.60
CA PRO A 84 0.83 4.33 -13.74
C PRO A 84 2.03 5.21 -13.34
N ARG A 85 3.24 4.78 -13.69
CA ARG A 85 4.49 5.47 -13.32
C ARG A 85 4.53 6.96 -13.69
N PRO A 86 4.11 7.40 -14.90
CA PRO A 86 4.20 8.80 -15.28
C PRO A 86 3.37 9.74 -14.40
N THR A 87 2.27 9.26 -13.82
CA THR A 87 1.33 10.05 -13.03
C THR A 87 1.44 9.79 -11.53
N GLN A 88 2.35 8.92 -11.08
CA GLN A 88 2.52 8.53 -9.68
C GLN A 88 2.73 9.73 -8.74
N HIS A 89 3.43 10.76 -9.18
CA HIS A 89 3.70 11.98 -8.40
C HIS A 89 2.45 12.85 -8.16
N LEU A 90 1.36 12.63 -8.90
CA LEU A 90 0.08 13.34 -8.77
C LEU A 90 -0.86 12.64 -7.78
N LEU A 91 -0.48 11.49 -7.23
CA LEU A 91 -1.29 10.72 -6.32
C LEU A 91 -1.43 11.45 -4.97
N ASP A 92 -2.65 11.72 -4.55
CA ASP A 92 -2.92 12.26 -3.22
C ASP A 92 -3.09 11.13 -2.19
N ALA A 93 -2.01 10.85 -1.47
CA ALA A 93 -1.97 9.84 -0.42
C ALA A 93 -2.94 10.14 0.75
N LYS A 94 -3.28 11.41 1.02
CA LYS A 94 -4.23 11.75 2.10
C LYS A 94 -5.64 11.37 1.70
N ARG A 95 -6.04 11.64 0.45
CA ARG A 95 -7.33 11.19 -0.09
C ARG A 95 -7.46 9.66 -0.10
N VAL A 96 -6.39 8.95 -0.43
CA VAL A 96 -6.36 7.47 -0.37
C VAL A 96 -6.48 6.98 1.07
N LYS A 97 -5.73 7.57 2.01
CA LYS A 97 -5.77 7.17 3.43
C LYS A 97 -7.16 7.38 4.05
N ALA A 98 -7.88 8.43 3.64
CA ALA A 98 -9.23 8.73 4.12
C ALA A 98 -10.30 7.71 3.68
N VAL A 99 -9.96 6.72 2.85
CA VAL A 99 -10.87 5.63 2.47
C VAL A 99 -11.07 4.63 3.60
N PHE A 100 -10.05 4.43 4.43
CA PHE A 100 -10.06 3.41 5.48
C PHE A 100 -10.67 3.98 6.77
N PRO A 101 -11.55 3.21 7.44
CA PRO A 101 -12.21 3.63 8.68
C PRO A 101 -11.27 3.66 9.89
#